data_AF-A0A7V8T093-F1
#
_entry.id   AF-A0A7V8T093-F1
#
_cell.length_a   1.000
_cell.length_b   1.000
_cell.length_c   1.000
_cell.angle_alpha   90.00
_cell.angle_beta   90.00
_cell.angle_gamma   90.00
#
_symmetry.space_group_name_H-M   'P 1'
#
loop_
_entity.id
_entity.type
_entity.pdbx_description
1 polymer ?
#
loop_
_entity_poly.entity_id
_entity_poly.type
_entity_poly.pdbx_seq_one_letter_code
_entity_poly.pdbx_strand_id
1 'polypeptide(L)'
;MPIDVYLNVIVAGILTGLVYGLMALGLSVIFGVVRVVNFAHGEMMSIAMYLTVLLFSSLNLDPLVMLVPIAAVLFVFGYALQAGLINPFISRPEHSQFLLLVALALIIVNTLLILFGPDARTVQTSYAFDSFQVGALIVDATKLYAGAAAIVVAALLFAFFRFTPLGKAIRACADNYTGALVVGLDVKRLYALTFGIGAACV
;
A
#
# COMPACT_ATOMS: atom_id res chain seq x y z
N MET A 1 9.61 33.81 12.40
CA MET A 1 10.29 32.50 12.54
C MET A 1 11.44 32.44 11.54
N PRO A 2 12.57 31.78 11.85
CA PRO A 2 13.70 31.67 10.92
C PRO A 2 13.29 30.94 9.63
N ILE A 3 13.87 31.33 8.50
CA ILE A 3 13.60 30.74 7.17
C ILE A 3 13.83 29.22 7.15
N ASP A 4 14.79 28.77 7.95
CA ASP A 4 15.21 27.37 8.08
C ASP A 4 14.09 26.48 8.63
N VAL A 5 13.23 27.02 9.50
CA VAL A 5 12.07 26.28 10.04
C VAL A 5 11.08 25.98 8.92
N TYR A 6 10.79 26.95 8.06
CA TYR A 6 9.89 26.73 6.92
C TYR A 6 10.46 25.71 5.94
N LEU A 7 11.75 25.79 5.64
CA LEU A 7 12.43 24.82 4.77
C LEU A 7 12.39 23.40 5.34
N ASN A 8 12.68 23.24 6.64
CA ASN A 8 12.62 21.94 7.32
C ASN A 8 11.20 21.35 7.29
N VAL A 9 10.17 22.16 7.54
CA VAL A 9 8.77 21.69 7.49
C VAL A 9 8.36 21.30 6.07
N ILE A 10 8.77 22.06 5.05
CA ILE A 10 8.47 21.74 3.64
C ILE A 10 9.12 20.40 3.27
N VAL A 11 10.41 20.21 3.58
CA VAL A 11 11.12 18.97 3.26
C VAL A 11 10.53 17.78 4.00
N ALA A 12 10.28 17.91 5.31
CA ALA A 12 9.63 16.85 6.07
C ALA A 12 8.22 16.54 5.54
N GLY A 13 7.45 17.56 5.16
CA GLY A 13 6.13 17.42 4.56
C GLY A 13 6.17 16.71 3.21
N ILE A 14 7.15 17.01 2.35
CA ILE A 14 7.36 16.32 1.08
C ILE A 14 7.70 14.85 1.32
N LEU A 15 8.63 14.54 2.22
CA LEU A 15 9.03 13.15 2.50
C LEU A 15 7.86 12.31 3.03
N THR A 16 7.10 12.84 4.00
CA THR A 16 5.89 12.17 4.49
C THR A 16 4.83 12.07 3.40
N GLY A 17 4.68 13.12 2.58
CA GLY A 17 3.76 13.15 1.45
C GLY A 17 4.06 12.12 0.37
N LEU A 18 5.35 11.78 0.15
CA LEU A 18 5.74 10.70 -0.77
C LEU A 18 5.24 9.33 -0.27
N VAL A 19 5.34 9.07 1.03
CA VAL A 19 4.86 7.82 1.64
C VAL A 19 3.33 7.73 1.51
N TYR A 20 2.61 8.79 1.89
CA TYR A 20 1.15 8.84 1.70
C TYR A 20 0.76 8.80 0.23
N GLY A 21 1.57 9.37 -0.65
CA GLY A 21 1.41 9.31 -2.09
C GLY A 21 1.49 7.89 -2.61
N LEU A 22 2.47 7.09 -2.17
CA LEU A 22 2.55 5.67 -2.52
C LEU A 22 1.31 4.89 -2.04
N MET A 23 0.86 5.16 -0.81
CA MET A 23 -0.35 4.52 -0.27
C MET A 23 -1.60 4.86 -1.09
N ALA A 24 -1.74 6.14 -1.47
CA ALA A 24 -2.81 6.61 -2.33
C ALA A 24 -2.72 6.04 -3.75
N LEU A 25 -1.51 5.86 -4.29
CA LEU A 25 -1.28 5.17 -5.58
C LEU A 25 -1.78 3.73 -5.52
N GLY A 26 -1.51 3.00 -4.43
CA GLY A 26 -2.03 1.65 -4.22
C GLY A 26 -3.57 1.60 -4.30
N LEU A 27 -4.24 2.47 -3.55
CA LEU A 27 -5.71 2.59 -3.59
C LEU A 27 -6.21 3.01 -4.98
N SER A 28 -5.53 3.94 -5.64
CA SER A 28 -5.87 4.45 -6.97
C SER A 28 -5.78 3.35 -8.03
N VAL A 29 -4.77 2.47 -7.94
CA VAL A 29 -4.61 1.31 -8.83
C VAL A 29 -5.78 0.33 -8.65
N ILE A 30 -6.16 0.01 -7.41
CA ILE A 30 -7.30 -0.87 -7.12
C ILE A 30 -8.59 -0.27 -7.67
N PHE A 31 -8.89 0.97 -7.28
CA PHE A 31 -10.13 1.63 -7.66
C PHE A 31 -10.20 1.89 -9.17
N GLY A 32 -9.10 2.31 -9.79
CA GLY A 32 -9.04 2.63 -11.22
C GLY A 32 -9.38 1.43 -12.12
N VAL A 33 -9.09 0.21 -11.66
CA VAL A 33 -9.34 -1.02 -12.43
C VAL A 33 -10.63 -1.69 -12.02
N VAL A 34 -10.83 -1.93 -10.72
CA VAL A 34 -11.97 -2.72 -10.21
C VAL A 34 -13.23 -1.85 -10.09
N ARG A 35 -13.08 -0.53 -9.98
CA ARG A 35 -14.15 0.45 -9.73
C ARG A 35 -14.91 0.23 -8.42
N VAL A 36 -14.26 -0.42 -7.46
CA VAL A 36 -14.78 -0.64 -6.10
C VAL A 36 -13.83 0.02 -5.11
N VAL A 37 -14.37 0.87 -4.25
CA VAL A 37 -13.57 1.59 -3.24
C VAL A 37 -13.19 0.63 -2.12
N ASN A 38 -11.89 0.38 -1.94
CA ASN A 38 -11.38 -0.49 -0.88
C ASN A 38 -11.32 0.24 0.48
N PHE A 39 -12.39 0.15 1.27
CA PHE A 39 -12.42 0.71 2.63
C PHE A 39 -11.48 -0.02 3.61
N ALA A 40 -11.10 -1.27 3.32
CA ALA A 40 -10.15 -2.03 4.12
C ALA A 40 -8.68 -1.69 3.84
N HIS A 41 -8.39 -0.79 2.87
CA HIS A 41 -7.02 -0.43 2.49
C HIS A 41 -6.21 0.16 3.65
N GLY A 42 -6.84 1.02 4.47
CA GLY A 42 -6.21 1.56 5.68
C GLY A 42 -5.91 0.48 6.71
N GLU A 43 -6.76 -0.53 6.84
CA GLU A 43 -6.51 -1.64 7.78
C GLU A 43 -5.44 -2.61 7.29
N MET A 44 -5.27 -2.74 5.97
CA MET A 44 -4.12 -3.45 5.40
C MET A 44 -2.80 -2.77 5.77
N MET A 45 -2.79 -1.45 5.90
CA MET A 45 -1.64 -0.69 6.41
C MET A 45 -1.32 -1.08 7.85
N SER A 46 -2.36 -1.15 8.69
CA SER A 46 -2.22 -1.62 10.07
C SER A 46 -1.61 -3.02 10.11
N ILE A 47 -2.02 -3.93 9.22
CA ILE A 47 -1.40 -5.27 9.09
C ILE A 47 0.10 -5.15 8.76
N ALA A 48 0.48 -4.35 7.75
CA ALA A 48 1.89 -4.14 7.38
C ALA A 48 2.73 -3.62 8.56
N MET A 49 2.19 -2.65 9.31
CA MET A 49 2.84 -2.07 10.48
C MET A 49 3.06 -3.12 11.57
N TYR A 50 2.03 -3.90 11.91
CA TYR A 50 2.17 -4.95 12.94
C TYR A 50 3.06 -6.11 12.49
N LEU A 51 3.07 -6.47 11.21
CA LEU A 51 4.03 -7.43 10.66
C LEU A 51 5.47 -6.91 10.80
N THR A 52 5.70 -5.62 10.54
CA THR A 52 7.00 -4.97 10.75
C THR A 52 7.42 -5.07 12.22
N VAL A 53 6.53 -4.76 13.16
CA VAL A 53 6.80 -4.87 14.60
C VAL A 53 7.10 -6.32 15.02
N LEU A 54 6.35 -7.30 14.51
CA LEU A 54 6.55 -8.71 14.81
C LEU A 54 7.90 -9.22 14.29
N LEU A 55 8.20 -8.95 13.03
CA LEU A 55 9.45 -9.40 12.42
C LEU A 55 10.67 -8.69 13.03
N PHE A 56 10.53 -7.40 13.36
CA PHE A 56 11.57 -6.67 14.09
C PHE A 56 11.82 -7.29 15.47
N SER A 57 10.77 -7.53 16.26
CA SER A 57 10.93 -8.04 17.63
C SER A 57 11.39 -9.50 17.69
N SER A 58 11.03 -10.33 16.72
CA SER A 58 11.40 -11.75 16.69
C SER A 58 12.73 -12.04 16.03
N LEU A 59 13.07 -11.34 14.94
CA LEU A 59 14.24 -11.64 14.11
C LEU A 59 15.29 -10.52 14.11
N ASN A 60 15.02 -9.37 14.75
CA ASN A 60 15.87 -8.17 14.72
C ASN A 60 16.26 -7.76 13.28
N LEU A 61 15.36 -8.00 12.32
CA LEU A 61 15.57 -7.60 10.93
C LEU A 61 15.31 -6.12 10.75
N ASP A 62 16.11 -5.49 9.88
CA ASP A 62 15.95 -4.08 9.54
C ASP A 62 14.65 -3.85 8.73
N PRO A 63 13.80 -2.86 9.10
CA PRO A 63 12.59 -2.53 8.36
C PRO A 63 12.76 -2.29 6.86
N LEU A 64 13.91 -1.76 6.42
CA LEU A 64 14.19 -1.62 4.98
C LEU A 64 14.29 -2.96 4.27
N VAL A 65 14.93 -3.95 4.91
CA VAL A 65 15.07 -5.31 4.35
C VAL A 65 13.73 -6.03 4.35
N MET A 66 12.90 -5.75 5.35
CA MET A 66 11.57 -6.35 5.49
C MET A 66 10.53 -5.81 4.50
N LEU A 67 10.82 -4.70 3.81
CA LEU A 67 9.91 -4.10 2.83
C LEU A 67 9.46 -5.10 1.76
N VAL A 68 10.39 -5.86 1.17
CA VAL A 68 10.09 -6.83 0.11
C VAL A 68 9.25 -8.02 0.61
N PRO A 69 9.63 -8.73 1.69
CA PRO A 69 8.83 -9.85 2.17
C PRO A 69 7.46 -9.42 2.69
N ILE A 70 7.33 -8.26 3.35
CA ILE A 70 6.02 -7.75 3.80
C ILE A 70 5.14 -7.40 2.60
N ALA A 71 5.69 -6.71 1.60
CA ALA A 71 4.98 -6.42 0.35
C ALA A 71 4.52 -7.70 -0.36
N ALA A 72 5.34 -8.76 -0.35
CA ALA A 72 4.97 -10.06 -0.91
C ALA A 72 3.82 -10.73 -0.13
N VAL A 73 3.86 -10.68 1.21
CA VAL A 73 2.77 -11.20 2.05
C VAL A 73 1.47 -10.43 1.80
N LEU A 74 1.52 -9.10 1.75
CA LEU A 74 0.35 -8.28 1.45
C LEU A 74 -0.14 -8.45 0.02
N PHE A 75 0.75 -8.67 -0.94
CA PHE A 75 0.37 -9.03 -2.30
C PHE A 75 -0.47 -10.32 -2.32
N VAL A 76 0.02 -11.37 -1.66
CA VAL A 76 -0.69 -12.66 -1.61
C VAL A 76 -2.01 -12.52 -0.85
N PHE A 77 -2.01 -11.81 0.28
CA PHE A 77 -3.21 -11.54 1.06
C PHE A 77 -4.26 -10.78 0.25
N GLY A 78 -3.87 -9.68 -0.41
CA GLY A 78 -4.74 -8.89 -1.27
C GLY A 78 -5.27 -9.69 -2.46
N TYR A 79 -4.40 -10.47 -3.12
CA TYR A 79 -4.81 -11.36 -4.20
C TYR A 79 -5.86 -12.37 -3.74
N ALA A 80 -5.64 -13.00 -2.58
CA ALA A 80 -6.56 -13.98 -2.02
C ALA A 80 -7.91 -13.37 -1.64
N LEU A 81 -7.90 -12.18 -1.01
CA LEU A 81 -9.12 -11.43 -0.71
C LEU A 81 -9.91 -11.10 -1.96
N GLN A 82 -9.23 -10.60 -3.00
CA GLN A 82 -9.90 -10.24 -4.24
C GLN A 82 -10.46 -11.47 -4.95
N ALA A 83 -9.67 -12.54 -5.07
CA ALA A 83 -10.07 -13.76 -5.76
C ALA A 83 -11.20 -14.50 -5.04
N GLY A 84 -11.12 -14.62 -3.71
CA GLY A 84 -12.05 -15.41 -2.90
C GLY A 84 -13.26 -14.65 -2.38
N LEU A 85 -13.07 -13.41 -1.92
CA LEU A 85 -14.11 -12.67 -1.20
C LEU A 85 -14.75 -11.56 -2.03
N ILE A 86 -13.96 -10.78 -2.78
CA ILE A 86 -14.46 -9.57 -3.46
C ILE A 86 -15.05 -9.90 -4.83
N ASN A 87 -14.40 -10.77 -5.63
CA ASN A 87 -14.84 -11.13 -6.98
C ASN A 87 -16.33 -11.54 -7.07
N PRO A 88 -16.90 -12.33 -6.13
CA PRO A 88 -18.33 -12.66 -6.13
C PRO A 88 -19.27 -11.46 -5.91
N PHE A 89 -18.77 -10.36 -5.35
CA PHE A 89 -19.55 -9.16 -5.01
C PHE A 89 -19.45 -8.05 -6.05
N ILE A 90 -18.50 -8.11 -7.00
CA ILE A 90 -18.33 -7.06 -8.03
C ILE A 90 -19.57 -6.87 -8.90
N SER A 91 -20.34 -7.94 -9.16
CA SER A 91 -21.58 -7.85 -9.93
C SER A 91 -22.81 -7.50 -9.08
N ARG A 92 -22.64 -7.35 -7.76
CA ARG A 92 -23.70 -6.96 -6.84
C ARG A 92 -23.81 -5.43 -6.79
N PRO A 93 -24.94 -4.87 -6.33
CA PRO A 93 -25.09 -3.43 -6.15
C PRO A 93 -23.99 -2.83 -5.27
N GLU A 94 -23.62 -1.57 -5.54
CA GLU A 94 -22.51 -0.87 -4.87
C GLU A 94 -22.62 -0.86 -3.34
N HIS A 95 -23.83 -0.72 -2.79
CA HIS A 95 -24.05 -0.76 -1.35
C HIS A 95 -23.65 -2.11 -0.72
N SER A 96 -23.81 -3.23 -1.44
CA SER A 96 -23.39 -4.56 -0.96
C SER A 96 -21.87 -4.71 -0.96
N GLN A 97 -21.19 -4.13 -1.96
CA GLN A 97 -19.73 -4.11 -2.05
C GLN A 97 -19.13 -3.24 -0.94
N PHE A 98 -19.72 -2.07 -0.72
CA PHE A 98 -19.37 -1.17 0.38
C PHE A 98 -19.48 -1.88 1.73
N LEU A 99 -20.64 -2.51 2.00
CA LEU A 99 -20.88 -3.21 3.26
C LEU A 99 -19.85 -4.32 3.51
N LEU A 100 -19.50 -5.10 2.46
CA LEU A 100 -18.49 -6.15 2.55
C LEU A 100 -17.12 -5.60 2.97
N LEU A 101 -16.65 -4.53 2.34
CA LEU A 101 -15.31 -4.00 2.58
C LEU A 101 -15.23 -3.26 3.93
N VAL A 102 -16.29 -2.60 4.35
CA VAL A 102 -16.38 -2.03 5.71
C VAL A 102 -16.41 -3.14 6.76
N ALA A 103 -17.19 -4.20 6.54
CA ALA A 103 -17.19 -5.35 7.45
C ALA A 103 -15.81 -6.00 7.53
N LEU A 104 -15.12 -6.15 6.39
CA LEU A 104 -13.75 -6.67 6.35
C LEU A 104 -12.79 -5.75 7.13
N ALA A 105 -12.86 -4.43 6.94
CA ALA A 105 -12.06 -3.47 7.69
C ALA A 105 -12.29 -3.60 9.21
N LEU A 106 -13.56 -3.68 9.64
CA LEU A 106 -13.91 -3.87 11.05
C LEU A 106 -13.40 -5.19 11.61
N ILE A 107 -13.46 -6.28 10.84
CA ILE A 107 -12.91 -7.57 11.26
C ILE A 107 -11.39 -7.46 11.43
N ILE A 108 -10.68 -6.83 10.47
CA ILE A 108 -9.23 -6.67 10.54
C ILE A 108 -8.84 -5.83 11.76
N VAL A 109 -9.42 -4.64 11.93
CA VAL A 109 -9.04 -3.74 13.02
C VAL A 109 -9.30 -4.35 14.40
N ASN A 110 -10.45 -5.02 14.60
CA ASN A 110 -10.76 -5.68 15.86
C ASN A 110 -9.89 -6.92 16.10
N THR A 111 -9.54 -7.66 15.04
CA THR A 111 -8.61 -8.79 15.16
C THR A 111 -7.23 -8.30 15.59
N LEU A 112 -6.73 -7.22 14.98
CA LEU A 112 -5.47 -6.61 15.36
C LEU A 112 -5.51 -6.07 16.80
N LEU A 113 -6.63 -5.47 17.21
CA LEU A 113 -6.82 -4.98 18.58
C LEU A 113 -6.76 -6.13 19.61
N ILE A 114 -7.38 -7.27 19.31
CA ILE A 114 -7.33 -8.46 20.19
C ILE A 114 -5.90 -9.04 20.26
N LEU A 115 -5.19 -9.09 19.14
CA LEU A 115 -3.86 -9.70 19.06
C LEU A 115 -2.75 -8.81 19.63
N PHE A 116 -2.81 -7.49 19.39
CA PHE A 116 -1.72 -6.56 19.69
C PHE A 116 -2.04 -5.55 20.79
N GLY A 117 -3.32 -5.41 21.17
CA GLY A 117 -3.77 -4.40 22.12
C GLY A 117 -3.98 -3.02 21.49
N PRO A 118 -4.45 -2.04 22.29
CA PRO A 118 -4.74 -0.67 21.83
C PRO A 118 -3.50 0.23 21.77
N ASP A 119 -2.39 -0.18 22.38
CA ASP A 119 -1.21 0.66 22.53
C ASP A 119 -0.39 0.76 21.24
N ALA A 120 0.04 1.99 20.91
CA ALA A 120 0.92 2.22 19.79
C ALA A 120 2.29 1.56 20.01
N ARG A 121 2.72 0.74 19.05
CA ARG A 121 4.03 0.07 19.06
C ARG A 121 4.98 0.79 18.11
N THR A 122 6.18 1.08 18.58
CA THR A 122 7.23 1.73 17.78
C THR A 122 8.39 0.76 17.56
N VAL A 123 9.01 0.86 16.39
CA VAL A 123 10.22 0.13 16.04
C VAL A 123 11.40 1.08 16.19
N GLN A 124 12.34 0.76 17.08
CA GLN A 124 13.56 1.56 17.27
C GLN A 124 14.70 0.98 16.44
N THR A 125 14.92 1.54 15.26
CA THR A 125 16.07 1.20 14.42
C THR A 125 17.32 1.97 14.86
N SER A 126 18.49 1.50 14.45
CA SER A 126 19.77 2.18 14.74
C SER A 126 19.82 3.62 14.24
N TYR A 127 19.13 3.89 13.12
CA TYR A 127 19.04 5.19 12.47
C TYR A 127 17.78 5.99 12.86
N ALA A 128 16.98 5.53 13.82
CA ALA A 128 15.72 6.19 14.20
C ALA A 128 15.92 7.62 14.72
N PHE A 129 17.09 7.92 15.29
CA PHE A 129 17.48 9.25 15.77
C PHE A 129 18.55 9.91 14.90
N ASP A 130 18.94 9.27 13.79
CA ASP A 130 19.93 9.81 12.88
C ASP A 130 19.30 10.87 11.98
N SER A 131 20.05 11.96 11.78
CA SER A 131 19.65 13.03 10.88
C SER A 131 20.82 13.51 10.05
N PHE A 132 20.54 13.82 8.79
CA PHE A 132 21.49 14.43 7.87
C PHE A 132 21.36 15.95 7.98
N GLN A 133 22.48 16.61 8.27
CA GLN A 133 22.56 18.07 8.28
C GLN A 133 23.11 18.55 6.94
N VAL A 134 22.28 19.28 6.19
CA VAL A 134 22.68 19.93 4.94
C VAL A 134 22.56 21.44 5.14
N GLY A 135 23.64 22.06 5.63
CA GLY A 135 23.62 23.46 6.06
C GLY A 135 22.69 23.67 7.25
N ALA A 136 21.64 24.47 7.09
CA ALA A 136 20.62 24.70 8.12
C ALA A 136 19.44 23.70 8.08
N LEU A 137 19.44 22.78 7.12
CA LEU A 137 18.41 21.76 6.94
C LEU A 137 18.75 20.49 7.74
N ILE A 138 17.79 19.99 8.52
CA ILE A 138 17.89 18.74 9.28
C ILE A 138 16.88 17.76 8.68
N VAL A 139 17.39 16.70 8.05
CA VAL A 139 16.56 15.67 7.41
C VAL A 139 16.68 14.37 8.19
N ASP A 140 15.56 13.89 8.71
CA ASP A 140 15.43 12.59 9.39
C ASP A 140 15.77 11.45 8.42
N ALA A 141 16.71 10.59 8.81
CA ALA A 141 17.17 9.48 7.97
C ALA A 141 16.03 8.50 7.62
N THR A 142 15.15 8.21 8.57
CA THR A 142 14.00 7.31 8.39
C THR A 142 13.04 7.85 7.34
N LYS A 143 12.73 9.16 7.39
CA LYS A 143 11.85 9.81 6.41
C LYS A 143 12.48 9.85 5.03
N LEU A 144 13.79 10.08 4.95
CA LEU A 144 14.52 10.10 3.68
C LEU A 144 14.52 8.72 3.02
N TYR A 145 14.80 7.66 3.77
CA TYR A 145 14.74 6.29 3.28
C TYR A 145 13.33 5.88 2.85
N ALA A 146 12.31 6.19 3.65
CA ALA A 146 10.93 5.89 3.31
C ALA A 146 10.46 6.66 2.06
N GLY A 147 10.80 7.95 1.95
CA GLY A 147 10.48 8.77 0.78
C GLY A 147 11.21 8.29 -0.49
N ALA A 148 12.48 7.90 -0.37
CA ALA A 148 13.24 7.34 -1.48
C ALA A 148 12.65 6.00 -1.95
N ALA A 149 12.31 5.11 -1.01
CA ALA A 149 11.63 3.85 -1.33
C ALA A 149 10.29 4.10 -2.02
N ALA A 150 9.51 5.08 -1.55
CA ALA A 150 8.24 5.45 -2.17
C ALA A 150 8.39 5.89 -3.62
N ILE A 151 9.38 6.74 -3.93
CA ILE A 151 9.69 7.15 -5.31
C ILE A 151 10.09 5.95 -6.17
N VAL A 152 10.97 5.09 -5.67
CA VAL A 152 11.44 3.89 -6.40
C VAL A 152 10.26 2.98 -6.73
N VAL A 153 9.41 2.66 -5.74
CA VAL A 153 8.24 1.80 -5.95
C VAL A 153 7.24 2.46 -6.91
N ALA A 154 6.97 3.76 -6.77
CA ALA A 154 6.10 4.47 -7.69
C ALA A 154 6.63 4.44 -9.14
N ALA A 155 7.94 4.62 -9.33
CA ALA A 155 8.59 4.53 -10.64
C ALA A 155 8.51 3.11 -11.22
N LEU A 156 8.70 2.08 -10.38
CA LEU A 156 8.55 0.67 -10.77
C LEU A 156 7.12 0.34 -11.18
N LEU A 157 6.11 0.82 -10.43
CA LEU A 157 4.70 0.67 -10.80
C LEU A 157 4.39 1.37 -12.11
N PHE A 158 4.87 2.61 -12.29
CA PHE A 158 4.72 3.33 -13.55
C PHE A 158 5.31 2.53 -14.72
N ALA A 159 6.54 2.02 -14.57
CA ALA A 159 7.18 1.21 -15.59
C ALA A 159 6.42 -0.10 -15.84
N PHE A 160 5.95 -0.77 -14.78
CA PHE A 160 5.13 -1.98 -14.86
C PHE A 160 3.87 -1.74 -15.69
N PHE A 161 3.07 -0.73 -15.33
CA PHE A 161 1.83 -0.42 -16.06
C PHE A 161 2.09 0.04 -17.49
N ARG A 162 3.14 0.85 -17.71
CA ARG A 162 3.44 1.43 -19.03
C ARG A 162 4.01 0.39 -20.00
N PHE A 163 4.96 -0.42 -19.58
CA PHE A 163 5.80 -1.20 -20.49
C PHE A 163 5.46 -2.69 -20.51
N THR A 164 4.94 -3.28 -19.43
CA THR A 164 4.71 -4.74 -19.37
C THR A 164 3.40 -5.17 -20.06
N PRO A 165 3.33 -6.38 -20.64
CA PRO A 165 2.10 -6.89 -21.23
C PRO A 165 0.98 -7.08 -20.19
N LEU A 166 1.32 -7.50 -18.96
CA LEU A 166 0.36 -7.62 -17.86
C LEU A 166 -0.22 -6.25 -17.48
N GLY A 167 0.63 -5.23 -17.33
CA GLY A 167 0.18 -3.87 -17.06
C GLY A 167 -0.71 -3.29 -18.16
N LYS A 168 -0.42 -3.60 -19.43
CA LYS A 168 -1.28 -3.26 -20.57
C LYS A 168 -2.63 -4.00 -20.51
N ALA A 169 -2.64 -5.29 -20.18
CA ALA A 169 -3.88 -6.06 -20.03
C ALA A 169 -4.77 -5.54 -18.90
N ILE A 170 -4.18 -5.17 -17.76
CA ILE A 170 -4.90 -4.56 -16.63
C ILE A 170 -5.56 -3.24 -17.06
N ARG A 171 -4.82 -2.36 -17.75
CA ARG A 171 -5.38 -1.08 -18.23
C ARG A 171 -6.46 -1.29 -19.29
N ALA A 172 -6.26 -2.21 -20.22
CA ALA A 172 -7.29 -2.55 -21.21
C ALA A 172 -8.59 -3.04 -20.56
N CYS A 173 -8.48 -3.80 -19.47
CA CYS A 173 -9.62 -4.23 -18.67
C CYS A 173 -10.33 -3.06 -17.95
N ALA A 174 -9.57 -2.09 -17.45
CA ALA A 174 -10.11 -0.90 -16.79
C ALA A 174 -10.86 0.03 -17.75
N ASP A 175 -10.34 0.14 -18.98
CA ASP A 175 -10.90 0.96 -20.05
C ASP A 175 -12.19 0.34 -20.60
N ASN A 176 -12.17 -0.96 -20.92
CA ASN A 176 -13.33 -1.66 -21.46
C ASN A 176 -13.41 -3.12 -20.98
N TYR A 177 -14.21 -3.32 -19.92
CA TYR A 177 -14.47 -4.64 -19.34
C TYR A 177 -15.03 -5.64 -20.37
N THR A 178 -16.03 -5.25 -21.17
CA THR A 178 -16.66 -6.17 -22.14
C THR A 178 -15.71 -6.49 -23.29
N GLY A 179 -14.95 -5.50 -23.77
CA GLY A 179 -13.91 -5.70 -24.77
C GLY A 179 -12.81 -6.65 -24.30
N ALA A 180 -12.36 -6.53 -23.05
CA ALA A 180 -11.37 -7.43 -22.46
C ALA A 180 -11.84 -8.89 -22.43
N LEU A 181 -13.12 -9.13 -22.11
CA LEU A 181 -13.70 -10.48 -22.13
C LEU A 181 -13.78 -11.08 -23.55
N VAL A 182 -14.10 -10.27 -24.56
CA VAL A 182 -14.21 -10.74 -25.96
C VAL A 182 -12.87 -11.21 -26.51
N VAL A 183 -11.77 -10.56 -26.11
CA VAL A 183 -10.40 -10.93 -26.52
C VAL A 183 -9.82 -12.05 -25.63
N GLY A 184 -10.60 -12.57 -24.67
CA GLY A 184 -10.23 -13.72 -23.84
C GLY A 184 -9.35 -13.40 -22.63
N LEU A 185 -9.31 -12.15 -22.16
CA LEU A 185 -8.61 -11.80 -20.93
C LEU A 185 -9.36 -12.36 -19.70
N ASP A 186 -8.64 -13.00 -18.80
CA ASP A 186 -9.19 -13.44 -17.50
C ASP A 186 -9.27 -12.24 -16.54
N VAL A 187 -10.36 -11.49 -16.65
CA VAL A 187 -10.60 -10.28 -15.86
C VAL A 187 -10.56 -10.56 -14.35
N LYS A 188 -11.07 -11.71 -13.91
CA LYS A 188 -11.10 -12.06 -12.47
C LYS A 188 -9.68 -12.18 -11.91
N ARG A 189 -8.77 -12.78 -12.67
CA ARG A 189 -7.34 -12.86 -12.30
C ARG A 189 -6.66 -11.50 -12.40
N LEU A 190 -6.97 -10.69 -13.42
CA LEU A 190 -6.40 -9.34 -13.55
C LEU A 190 -6.82 -8.44 -12.39
N TYR A 191 -8.07 -8.54 -11.92
CA TYR A 191 -8.54 -7.85 -10.72
C TYR A 191 -7.78 -8.34 -9.48
N ALA A 192 -7.63 -9.65 -9.30
CA ALA A 192 -6.85 -10.21 -8.19
C ALA A 192 -5.39 -9.75 -8.17
N LEU A 193 -4.73 -9.76 -9.32
CA LEU A 193 -3.38 -9.22 -9.47
C LEU A 193 -3.33 -7.72 -9.12
N THR A 194 -4.28 -6.94 -9.62
CA THR A 194 -4.32 -5.50 -9.35
C THR A 194 -4.51 -5.21 -7.86
N PHE A 195 -5.40 -5.97 -7.20
CA PHE A 195 -5.63 -5.83 -5.77
C PHE A 195 -4.39 -6.22 -4.95
N GLY A 196 -3.72 -7.31 -5.32
CA GLY A 196 -2.44 -7.70 -4.72
C GLY A 196 -1.37 -6.60 -4.88
N ILE A 197 -1.22 -6.04 -6.08
CA ILE A 197 -0.27 -4.94 -6.33
C ILE A 197 -0.61 -3.73 -5.45
N GLY A 198 -1.88 -3.34 -5.38
CA GLY A 198 -2.31 -2.21 -4.57
C GLY A 198 -2.08 -2.44 -3.07
N ALA A 199 -2.36 -3.65 -2.57
CA ALA A 199 -2.12 -4.04 -1.18
C ALA A 199 -0.62 -4.08 -0.83
N ALA A 200 0.25 -4.41 -1.80
CA ALA A 200 1.70 -4.39 -1.62
C ALA A 200 2.30 -2.97 -1.55
N CYS A 201 1.54 -1.94 -1.93
CA CYS A 201 1.97 -0.54 -1.86
C CYS A 201 1.71 0.11 -0.49
N VAL A 202 1.13 -0.64 0.43
CA VAL A 202 0.69 -0.15 1.75
C VAL A 202 1.75 -0.37 2.80
#